data_AF-A0A6I6XHB1-F1
#
_entry.id   AF-A0A6I6XHB1-F1
#
_cell.length_a   1.000
_cell.length_b   1.000
_cell.length_c   1.000
_cell.angle_alpha   90.00
_cell.angle_beta   90.00
_cell.angle_gamma   90.00
#
_symmetry.space_group_name_H-M   'P 1'
#
loop_
_entity.id
_entity.type
_entity.pdbx_description
1 polymer ?
#
loop_
_entity_poly.entity_id
_entity_poly.type
_entity_poly.pdbx_seq_one_letter_code
_entity_poly.pdbx_strand_id
1 'polypeptide(L)'
;MIRGFRWAIWLTLPSLIVPAALPRRVHRAPILALAARHGVPVTAVWVQAPVEQALARNALRRVDHQVPRASIEAVAAAFEPPCRSEGFVEVIEVNASQSGHEKAARL
;
A
#
# COMPACT_ATOMS: atom_id res chain seq x y z
N MET A 1 -28.03 -4.83 -37.13
CA MET A 1 -26.74 -4.23 -36.76
C MET A 1 -27.00 -3.09 -35.79
N ILE A 2 -27.00 -3.36 -34.48
CA ILE A 2 -27.15 -2.33 -33.43
C ILE A 2 -25.78 -2.14 -32.80
N ARG A 3 -25.19 -0.97 -33.00
CA ARG A 3 -23.95 -0.53 -32.36
C ARG A 3 -24.29 0.13 -31.02
N GLY A 4 -23.53 -0.20 -29.99
CA GLY A 4 -23.21 0.75 -28.91
C GLY A 4 -23.96 0.58 -27.59
N PHE A 5 -23.58 -0.42 -26.79
CA PHE A 5 -23.80 -0.38 -25.35
C PHE A 5 -22.54 0.18 -24.67
N ARG A 6 -22.63 1.44 -24.24
CA ARG A 6 -21.68 2.13 -23.36
C ARG A 6 -21.85 1.60 -21.94
N TRP A 7 -20.85 0.95 -21.36
CA TRP A 7 -20.70 0.79 -19.91
C TRP A 7 -19.24 1.05 -19.52
N ALA A 8 -19.06 1.67 -18.35
CA ALA A 8 -17.80 2.09 -17.73
C ALA A 8 -17.20 3.41 -18.27
N ILE A 9 -17.80 4.52 -17.83
CA ILE A 9 -17.03 5.74 -17.55
C ILE A 9 -16.07 5.36 -16.41
N TRP A 10 -14.85 4.97 -16.76
CA TRP A 10 -13.73 4.95 -15.80
C TRP A 10 -13.36 6.41 -15.53
N LEU A 11 -14.10 7.08 -14.66
CA LEU A 11 -13.61 8.30 -14.02
C LEU A 11 -12.53 7.85 -13.02
N THR A 12 -11.32 7.59 -13.53
CA THR A 12 -10.13 7.51 -12.69
C THR A 12 -9.90 8.90 -12.13
N LEU A 13 -10.55 9.22 -11.02
CA LEU A 13 -10.17 10.39 -10.24
C LEU A 13 -8.66 10.28 -9.93
N PRO A 14 -7.92 11.40 -9.96
CA PRO A 14 -6.49 11.37 -9.65
C PRO A 14 -6.28 10.78 -8.25
N SER A 15 -5.48 9.72 -8.15
CA SER A 15 -5.11 9.10 -6.89
C SER A 15 -3.69 9.50 -6.50
N LEU A 16 -3.47 9.68 -5.20
CA LEU A 16 -2.15 9.94 -4.62
C LEU A 16 -1.69 8.70 -3.85
N ILE A 17 -0.51 8.20 -4.19
CA ILE A 17 0.15 7.10 -3.47
C ILE A 17 1.25 7.68 -2.60
N VAL A 18 1.30 7.27 -1.34
CA VAL A 18 2.36 7.65 -0.40
C VAL A 18 3.29 6.46 -0.18
N PRO A 19 4.43 6.37 -0.89
CA PRO A 19 5.35 5.24 -0.80
C PRO A 19 6.29 5.39 0.41
N ALA A 20 5.72 5.38 1.62
CA ALA A 20 6.47 5.54 2.85
C ALA A 20 6.17 4.40 3.84
N ALA A 21 7.17 4.02 4.64
CA ALA A 21 6.96 3.12 5.77
C ALA A 21 6.29 3.89 6.92
N LEU A 22 5.00 3.63 7.15
CA LEU A 22 4.22 4.24 8.24
C LEU A 22 3.79 3.17 9.27
N PRO A 23 4.74 2.58 10.01
CA PRO A 23 4.46 1.38 10.82
C PRO A 23 3.49 1.65 11.97
N ARG A 24 3.45 2.86 12.52
CA ARG A 24 2.65 3.21 13.70
C ARG A 24 1.49 4.12 13.36
N ARG A 25 0.43 4.08 14.18
CA ARG A 25 -0.70 5.03 14.11
C ARG A 25 -0.24 6.47 14.12
N VAL A 26 0.73 6.80 14.98
CA VAL A 26 1.29 8.15 15.09
C VAL A 26 1.94 8.65 13.80
N HIS A 27 2.49 7.74 12.97
CA HIS A 27 3.05 8.11 11.66
C HIS A 27 1.95 8.36 10.61
N ARG A 28 0.80 7.67 10.75
CA ARG A 28 -0.36 7.78 9.84
C ARG A 28 -1.29 8.94 10.19
N ALA A 29 -1.34 9.35 11.45
CA ALA A 29 -2.25 10.40 11.93
C ALA A 29 -2.15 11.73 11.14
N PRO A 30 -0.96 12.27 10.81
CA PRO A 30 -0.88 13.54 10.08
C PRO A 30 -1.51 13.50 8.69
N ILE A 31 -1.30 12.41 7.93
CA ILE A 31 -1.87 12.28 6.58
C ILE A 31 -3.38 12.06 6.62
N LEU A 32 -3.86 11.27 7.59
CA LEU A 32 -5.29 11.06 7.80
C LEU A 32 -5.99 12.35 8.20
N ALA A 33 -5.39 13.14 9.08
CA ALA A 33 -5.91 14.45 9.47
C ALA A 33 -5.97 15.42 8.27
N LEU A 34 -4.94 15.44 7.42
CA LEU A 34 -4.94 16.27 6.22
C LEU A 34 -6.03 15.84 5.24
N ALA A 35 -6.14 14.53 4.97
CA ALA A 35 -7.16 14.00 4.06
C ALA A 35 -8.57 14.29 4.57
N ALA A 36 -8.82 14.12 5.88
CA ALA A 36 -10.09 14.45 6.51
C ALA A 36 -10.47 15.93 6.35
N ARG A 37 -9.50 16.85 6.54
CA ARG A 37 -9.71 18.30 6.33
C ARG A 37 -10.14 18.65 4.90
N HIS A 38 -9.76 17.84 3.92
CA HIS A 38 -10.07 18.05 2.51
C HIS A 38 -11.20 17.13 2.00
N GLY A 39 -11.81 16.31 2.86
CA GLY A 39 -12.84 15.35 2.46
C GLY A 39 -12.34 14.26 1.51
N VAL A 40 -11.04 13.97 1.50
CA VAL A 40 -10.43 12.97 0.63
C VAL A 40 -10.45 11.61 1.32
N PRO A 41 -11.06 10.57 0.74
CA PRO A 41 -11.04 9.22 1.30
C PRO A 41 -9.63 8.62 1.25
N VAL A 42 -9.25 7.89 2.30
CA VAL A 42 -7.94 7.23 2.39
C VAL A 42 -8.12 5.73 2.57
N THR A 43 -7.46 4.95 1.72
CA THR A 43 -7.36 3.49 1.84
C THR A 43 -5.97 3.09 2.32
N ALA A 44 -5.89 2.23 3.33
CA ALA A 44 -4.62 1.62 3.73
C ALA A 44 -4.34 0.40 2.86
N VAL A 45 -3.12 0.27 2.36
CA VAL A 45 -2.62 -0.96 1.73
C VAL A 45 -1.57 -1.56 2.67
N TRP A 46 -1.94 -2.65 3.34
CA TRP A 46 -1.06 -3.38 4.23
C TRP A 46 -0.44 -4.56 3.50
N VAL A 47 0.82 -4.40 3.09
CA VAL A 47 1.61 -5.49 2.51
C VAL A 47 2.16 -6.37 3.63
N GLN A 48 1.63 -7.58 3.73
CA GLN A 48 2.06 -8.61 4.68
C GLN A 48 3.28 -9.34 4.08
N ALA A 49 4.47 -8.91 4.49
CA ALA A 49 5.73 -9.54 4.13
C ALA A 49 6.51 -9.89 5.41
N PRO A 50 6.84 -11.18 5.66
CA PRO A 50 7.75 -11.57 6.72
C PRO A 50 9.09 -10.82 6.63
N VAL A 51 9.71 -10.56 7.78
CA VAL A 51 10.97 -9.79 7.86
C VAL A 51 12.06 -10.49 7.05
N GLU A 52 12.12 -11.82 7.10
CA GLU A 52 13.05 -12.67 6.38
C GLU A 52 12.89 -12.48 4.86
N GLN A 53 11.64 -12.44 4.38
CA GLN A 53 11.34 -12.20 2.97
C GLN A 53 11.71 -10.75 2.56
N ALA A 54 11.46 -9.77 3.44
CA ALA A 54 11.83 -8.38 3.18
C ALA A 54 13.36 -8.21 3.09
N LEU A 55 14.12 -8.83 4.02
CA LEU A 55 15.57 -8.83 4.03
C LEU A 55 16.15 -9.54 2.79
N ALA A 56 15.62 -10.71 2.43
CA ALA A 56 16.03 -11.45 1.25
C ALA A 56 15.83 -10.62 -0.03
N ARG A 57 14.65 -10.00 -0.20
CA ARG A 57 14.39 -9.10 -1.34
C ARG A 57 15.29 -7.86 -1.33
N ASN A 58 15.56 -7.30 -0.16
CA ASN A 58 16.42 -6.13 -0.04
C ASN A 58 17.86 -6.44 -0.45
N ALA A 59 18.39 -7.61 -0.12
CA ALA A 59 19.74 -8.04 -0.52
C ALA A 59 19.92 -8.17 -2.04
N LEU A 60 18.83 -8.37 -2.79
CA LEU A 60 18.83 -8.44 -4.25
C LEU A 60 18.77 -7.05 -4.92
N ARG A 61 18.59 -5.97 -4.15
CA ARG A 61 18.58 -4.60 -4.70
C ARG A 61 20.01 -4.16 -5.01
N ARG A 62 20.14 -3.21 -5.95
CA ARG A 62 21.39 -2.47 -6.16
C ARG A 62 21.88 -1.91 -4.83
N VAL A 63 23.20 -1.91 -4.61
CA VAL A 63 23.82 -1.55 -3.32
C VAL A 63 23.36 -0.19 -2.80
N ASP A 64 23.21 0.79 -3.68
CA ASP A 64 22.73 2.15 -3.39
C ASP A 64 21.24 2.24 -3.00
N HIS A 65 20.47 1.18 -3.27
CA HIS A 65 19.05 1.05 -2.94
C HIS A 65 18.78 0.02 -1.82
N GLN A 66 19.83 -0.57 -1.24
CA GLN A 66 19.67 -1.47 -0.10
C GLN A 66 19.34 -0.64 1.15
N VAL A 67 18.24 -1.00 1.80
CA VAL A 67 17.88 -0.43 3.09
C VAL A 67 18.70 -1.11 4.18
N PRO A 68 19.26 -0.39 5.16
CA PRO A 68 19.97 -1.01 6.28
C PRO A 68 19.10 -2.05 7.00
N ARG A 69 19.67 -3.20 7.36
CA ARG A 69 18.98 -4.28 8.10
C ARG A 69 18.27 -3.74 9.34
N ALA A 70 19.00 -2.96 10.15
CA ALA A 70 18.46 -2.38 11.39
C ALA A 70 17.22 -1.51 11.14
N SER A 71 17.12 -0.82 10.00
CA SER A 71 15.94 -0.03 9.65
C SER A 71 14.74 -0.91 9.30
N ILE A 72 14.95 -2.03 8.61
CA ILE A 72 13.89 -3.00 8.30
C ILE A 72 13.36 -3.64 9.59
N GLU A 73 14.26 -4.07 10.47
CA GLU A 73 13.93 -4.67 11.75
C GLU A 73 13.21 -3.68 12.67
N ALA A 74 13.67 -2.43 12.74
CA ALA A 74 13.02 -1.38 13.52
C ALA A 74 11.59 -1.08 13.05
N VAL A 75 11.37 -1.03 11.72
CA VAL A 75 10.02 -0.86 11.16
C VAL A 75 9.11 -2.04 11.52
N ALA A 76 9.62 -3.27 11.44
CA ALA A 76 8.87 -4.46 11.80
C ALA A 76 8.52 -4.50 13.30
N ALA A 77 9.48 -4.18 14.16
CA ALA A 77 9.28 -4.14 15.61
C ALA A 77 8.29 -3.04 16.05
N ALA A 78 8.24 -1.93 15.31
CA ALA A 78 7.34 -0.81 15.58
C ALA A 78 5.94 -0.99 14.95
N PHE A 79 5.66 -2.08 14.24
CA PHE A 79 4.44 -2.18 13.44
C PHE A 79 3.16 -2.26 14.29
N GLU A 80 2.20 -1.40 13.98
CA GLU A 80 0.84 -1.37 14.52
C GLU A 80 -0.15 -1.57 13.36
N PRO A 81 -0.99 -2.63 13.35
CA PRO A 81 -1.93 -2.91 12.27
C PRO A 81 -2.83 -1.71 11.95
N PRO A 82 -2.98 -1.33 10.67
CA PRO A 82 -3.92 -0.29 10.27
C PRO A 82 -5.36 -0.75 10.51
N CYS A 83 -6.23 0.15 10.92
CA CYS A 83 -7.65 -0.15 11.06
C CYS A 83 -8.56 1.05 10.74
N ARG A 84 -9.85 0.76 10.49
CA ARG A 84 -10.85 1.78 10.16
C ARG A 84 -11.01 2.88 11.21
N SER A 85 -10.77 2.59 12.49
CA SER A 85 -10.90 3.61 13.55
C SER A 85 -9.85 4.72 13.50
N GLU A 86 -8.80 4.58 12.66
CA GLU A 86 -7.85 5.65 12.39
C GLU A 86 -8.39 6.70 11.40
N GLY A 87 -9.45 6.38 10.64
CA GLY A 87 -9.99 7.23 9.58
C GLY A 87 -9.84 6.67 8.17
N PHE A 88 -9.38 5.42 8.01
CA PHE A 88 -9.36 4.75 6.71
C PHE A 88 -10.76 4.31 6.28
N VAL A 89 -11.12 4.56 5.02
CA VAL A 89 -12.37 4.05 4.43
C VAL A 89 -12.29 2.56 4.12
N GLU A 90 -11.08 2.03 3.98
CA GLU A 90 -10.80 0.62 3.71
C GLU A 90 -9.37 0.27 4.13
N VAL A 91 -9.16 -0.98 4.54
CA VAL A 91 -7.83 -1.58 4.75
C VAL A 91 -7.74 -2.79 3.84
N ILE A 92 -6.82 -2.73 2.87
CA ILE A 92 -6.55 -3.81 1.92
C ILE A 92 -5.32 -4.55 2.41
N GLU A 93 -5.48 -5.83 2.75
CA GLU A 93 -4.39 -6.72 3.09
C GLU A 93 -3.86 -7.41 1.83
N VAL A 94 -2.56 -7.30 1.59
CA VAL A 94 -1.88 -7.89 0.44
C VAL A 94 -0.80 -8.84 0.93
N ASN A 95 -1.01 -10.12 0.71
CA ASN A 95 -0.02 -11.15 1.03
C ASN A 95 1.12 -11.15 0.02
N ALA A 96 2.35 -10.95 0.49
CA ALA A 96 3.54 -10.94 -0.38
C ALA A 96 3.89 -12.31 -0.97
N SER A 97 3.16 -13.37 -0.61
CA SER A 97 3.24 -14.72 -1.19
C SER A 97 2.38 -14.91 -2.45
N GLN A 98 1.45 -13.99 -2.73
CA GLN A 98 0.57 -14.08 -3.90
C GLN A 98 1.24 -13.40 -5.10
N SER A 99 1.75 -14.20 -6.04
CA SER A 99 2.31 -13.73 -7.31
C SER A 99 1.21 -13.10 -8.16
N GLY A 100 1.07 -11.78 -8.16
CA GLY A 100 0.07 -11.04 -8.95
C GLY A 100 0.27 -11.05 -10.47
N HIS A 101 0.87 -12.09 -11.05
CA HIS A 101 1.20 -12.15 -12.49
C HIS A 101 0.15 -12.89 -13.35
N GLU A 102 -1.00 -13.31 -12.81
CA GLU A 102 -1.96 -14.14 -13.56
C GLU A 102 -3.12 -13.40 -14.27
N LYS A 103 -3.23 -12.06 -14.21
CA LYS A 103 -4.40 -11.35 -14.82
C LYS A 103 -4.12 -10.36 -15.96
N ALA A 104 -2.89 -10.25 -16.45
CA ALA A 104 -2.57 -9.35 -17.58
C ALA A 104 -2.43 -10.06 -18.95
N ALA A 105 -2.42 -11.40 -19.01
CA ALA A 105 -2.20 -12.15 -20.25
C ALA A 105 -3.49 -12.61 -20.94
N ARG A 106 -4.66 -12.05 -20.58
CA ARG A 106 -5.95 -12.49 -21.13
C ARG A 106 -6.91 -11.32 -21.35
N LEU A 107 -6.47 -10.32 -22.12
CA LEU A 107 -7.33 -9.39 -22.87
C LEU A 107 -6.64 -9.01 -24.17
#